data_AF-A0A7C8YJM3-F1
#
_entry.id   AF-A0A7C8YJM3-F1
#
_cell.length_a   1.000
_cell.length_b   1.000
_cell.length_c   1.000
_cell.angle_alpha   90.00
_cell.angle_beta   90.00
_cell.angle_gamma   90.00
#
_symmetry.space_group_name_H-M   'P 1'
#
loop_
_entity.id
_entity.type
_entity.pdbx_description
1 polymer ?
#
loop_
_entity_poly.entity_id
_entity_poly.type
_entity_poly.pdbx_seq_one_letter_code
_entity_poly.pdbx_strand_id
1 'polypeptide(L)'
;MKTYAMAVQGSRPPQVEPTDPLFVHPSDNPAQPLVSNVFNGESFDTWKRSVFIALSARHKLGFIDGSCECPAVNTPLHSLWQRNNAMVLSWLLNSLSENIRNSVLYFDTAQALWNDLESRFGQSNQKDFLCLTQGDLDIASYYTKANQLWDEFTAVNGIPLCNCAKCECQINAKLFAYSEEQKLIQFLMG
;
A
#
# COMPACT_ATOMS: atom_id res chain seq x y z
N MET A 1 -44.87 -22.50 41.73
CA MET A 1 -44.72 -21.07 41.38
C MET A 1 -43.37 -20.90 40.70
N LYS A 2 -43.36 -20.57 39.40
CA LYS A 2 -42.16 -20.26 38.62
C LYS A 2 -42.03 -18.73 38.54
N THR A 3 -40.86 -18.19 38.86
CA THR A 3 -40.44 -16.79 38.60
C THR A 3 -38.99 -16.65 39.08
N TYR A 4 -38.03 -16.03 38.41
CA TYR A 4 -37.88 -15.49 37.06
C TYR A 4 -36.35 -15.40 36.85
N ALA A 5 -35.83 -15.97 35.76
CA ALA A 5 -34.43 -15.75 35.37
C ALA A 5 -34.34 -14.35 34.74
N MET A 6 -33.45 -13.49 35.26
CA MET A 6 -33.13 -12.22 34.63
C MET A 6 -32.27 -12.53 33.38
N ALA A 7 -32.89 -12.44 32.21
CA ALA A 7 -32.18 -12.48 30.94
C ALA A 7 -31.37 -11.18 30.79
N VAL A 8 -30.05 -11.29 30.78
CA VAL A 8 -29.15 -10.22 30.32
C VAL A 8 -29.41 -10.05 28.83
N GLN A 9 -29.95 -8.89 28.43
CA GLN A 9 -30.18 -8.53 27.04
C GLN A 9 -28.84 -8.51 26.29
N GLY A 10 -28.66 -9.45 25.36
CA GLY A 10 -27.55 -9.41 24.41
C GLY A 10 -27.71 -8.20 23.51
N SER A 11 -26.82 -7.22 23.63
CA SER A 11 -26.72 -6.10 22.71
C SER A 11 -26.46 -6.64 21.30
N ARG A 12 -27.36 -6.33 20.35
CA ARG A 12 -27.16 -6.61 18.92
C ARG A 12 -25.80 -6.06 18.48
N PRO A 13 -24.94 -6.83 17.78
CA PRO A 13 -23.69 -6.28 17.27
C PRO A 13 -23.99 -5.05 16.40
N PRO A 14 -23.17 -4.00 16.48
CA PRO A 14 -23.37 -2.79 15.67
C PRO A 14 -23.51 -3.20 14.20
N GLN A 15 -24.61 -2.80 13.57
CA GLN A 15 -24.80 -3.01 12.14
C GLN A 15 -23.95 -1.99 11.42
N VAL A 16 -22.83 -2.45 10.88
CA VAL A 16 -21.93 -1.64 10.07
C VAL A 16 -22.41 -1.75 8.62
N GLU A 17 -22.62 -0.61 7.97
CA GLU A 17 -23.04 -0.54 6.58
C GLU A 17 -21.99 -1.16 5.65
N PRO A 18 -22.37 -1.81 4.54
CA PRO A 18 -21.40 -2.44 3.62
C PRO A 18 -20.36 -1.47 3.03
N THR A 19 -20.64 -0.18 3.03
CA THR A 19 -19.73 0.87 2.57
C THR A 19 -18.76 1.35 3.64
N ASP A 20 -18.87 0.88 4.87
CA ASP A 20 -17.98 1.29 5.96
C ASP A 20 -16.66 0.50 5.91
N PRO A 21 -15.50 1.15 6.10
CA PRO A 21 -14.19 0.47 6.15
C PRO A 21 -14.12 -0.70 7.16
N LEU A 22 -14.89 -0.63 8.26
CA LEU A 22 -14.95 -1.63 9.31
C LEU A 22 -15.81 -2.86 8.94
N PHE A 23 -16.54 -2.81 7.82
CA PHE A 23 -17.29 -3.95 7.32
C PHE A 23 -16.34 -5.03 6.80
N VAL A 24 -16.47 -6.25 7.32
CA VAL A 24 -15.72 -7.43 6.83
C VAL A 24 -16.58 -8.12 5.77
N HIS A 25 -16.14 -8.11 4.52
CA HIS A 25 -16.86 -8.77 3.45
C HIS A 25 -16.71 -10.31 3.58
N PRO A 26 -17.72 -11.13 3.22
CA PRO A 26 -17.59 -12.59 3.30
C PRO A 26 -16.44 -13.20 2.49
N SER A 27 -15.95 -12.49 1.47
CA SER A 27 -14.77 -12.89 0.69
C SER A 27 -13.44 -12.51 1.34
N ASP A 28 -13.45 -11.72 2.42
CA ASP A 28 -12.24 -11.30 3.10
C ASP A 28 -11.70 -12.45 3.95
N ASN A 29 -10.76 -13.19 3.36
CA ASN A 29 -10.11 -14.33 3.99
C ASN A 29 -8.61 -14.05 4.18
N PRO A 30 -8.08 -14.10 5.42
CA PRO A 30 -6.66 -13.95 5.71
C PRO A 30 -5.76 -14.98 4.99
N ALA A 31 -6.30 -16.17 4.70
CA ALA A 31 -5.58 -17.24 4.01
C ALA A 31 -5.48 -17.00 2.49
N GLN A 32 -6.30 -16.11 1.94
CA GLN A 32 -6.18 -15.73 0.53
C GLN A 32 -5.04 -14.71 0.39
N PRO A 33 -4.08 -14.93 -0.53
CA PRO A 33 -3.00 -13.99 -0.75
C PRO A 33 -3.55 -12.63 -1.20
N LEU A 34 -3.05 -11.56 -0.57
CA LEU A 34 -3.43 -10.18 -0.89
C LEU A 34 -2.93 -9.77 -2.27
N VAL A 35 -1.70 -10.16 -2.58
CA VAL A 35 -0.97 -9.93 -3.82
C VAL A 35 -0.31 -11.24 -4.25
N SER A 36 -0.07 -11.41 -5.55
CA SER A 36 0.58 -12.62 -6.10
C SER A 36 2.07 -12.70 -5.81
N ASN A 37 2.70 -11.54 -5.56
CA ASN A 37 4.15 -11.41 -5.49
C ASN A 37 4.58 -11.30 -4.02
N VAL A 38 5.55 -12.11 -3.61
CA VAL A 38 6.14 -12.03 -2.27
C VAL A 38 7.25 -10.99 -2.27
N PHE A 39 7.20 -10.03 -1.36
CA PHE A 39 8.25 -9.03 -1.21
C PHE A 39 9.49 -9.64 -0.53
N ASN A 40 10.59 -9.67 -1.28
CA ASN A 40 11.87 -10.23 -0.87
C ASN A 40 12.93 -9.16 -0.55
N GLY A 41 12.58 -7.86 -0.62
CA GLY A 41 13.49 -6.74 -0.43
C GLY A 41 13.79 -5.96 -1.72
N GLU A 42 13.42 -6.50 -2.88
CA GLU A 42 13.61 -5.87 -4.19
C GLU A 42 12.30 -5.28 -4.72
N SER A 43 12.39 -4.23 -5.54
CA SER A 43 11.25 -3.60 -6.22
C SER A 43 10.09 -3.26 -5.27
N PHE A 44 10.44 -2.59 -4.17
CA PHE A 44 9.47 -2.23 -3.13
C PHE A 44 8.27 -1.46 -3.68
N ASP A 45 8.46 -0.59 -4.68
CA ASP A 45 7.38 0.21 -5.26
C ASP A 45 6.37 -0.63 -6.03
N THR A 46 6.83 -1.66 -6.76
CA THR A 46 5.93 -2.59 -7.47
C THR A 46 5.05 -3.36 -6.48
N TRP A 47 5.65 -3.87 -5.39
CA TRP A 47 4.91 -4.58 -4.34
C TRP A 47 3.97 -3.63 -3.61
N LYS A 48 4.45 -2.45 -3.20
CA LYS A 48 3.69 -1.38 -2.54
C LYS A 48 2.46 -1.01 -3.36
N ARG A 49 2.63 -0.78 -4.67
CA ARG A 49 1.54 -0.44 -5.59
C ARG A 49 0.48 -1.55 -5.65
N SER A 50 0.93 -2.80 -5.72
CA SER A 50 0.04 -3.96 -5.77
C SER A 50 -0.78 -4.10 -4.47
N VAL A 51 -0.16 -3.90 -3.30
CA VAL A 51 -0.84 -3.88 -2.00
C VAL A 51 -1.86 -2.74 -1.93
N PHE A 52 -1.49 -1.55 -2.38
CA PHE A 52 -2.38 -0.38 -2.37
C PHE A 52 -3.65 -0.62 -3.20
N ILE A 53 -3.52 -1.16 -4.41
CA ILE A 53 -4.65 -1.50 -5.28
C ILE A 53 -5.53 -2.57 -4.61
N ALA A 54 -4.92 -3.64 -4.07
CA ALA A 54 -5.62 -4.76 -3.47
C ALA A 54 -6.40 -4.37 -2.20
N LEU A 55 -5.86 -3.47 -1.36
CA LEU A 55 -6.55 -2.96 -0.18
C LEU A 55 -7.62 -1.93 -0.53
N SER A 56 -7.39 -1.10 -1.55
CA SER A 56 -8.40 -0.16 -2.06
C SER A 56 -9.64 -0.91 -2.57
N ALA A 57 -9.45 -1.98 -3.34
CA ALA A 57 -10.54 -2.82 -3.84
C ALA A 57 -11.38 -3.48 -2.74
N ARG A 58 -10.82 -3.66 -1.54
CA ARG A 58 -11.49 -4.23 -0.35
C ARG A 58 -11.99 -3.18 0.64
N HIS A 59 -11.81 -1.90 0.35
CA HIS A 59 -12.09 -0.80 1.26
C HIS A 59 -11.33 -0.92 2.60
N LYS A 60 -10.06 -1.34 2.54
CA LYS A 60 -9.17 -1.54 3.71
C LYS A 60 -7.93 -0.65 3.69
N LEU A 61 -7.82 0.25 2.70
CA LEU A 61 -6.66 1.13 2.56
C LEU A 61 -6.44 2.01 3.80
N GLY A 62 -7.54 2.42 4.46
CA GLY A 62 -7.48 3.28 5.64
C GLY A 62 -6.68 2.74 6.83
N PHE A 63 -6.47 1.42 6.88
CA PHE A 63 -5.69 0.76 7.94
C PHE A 63 -4.17 0.92 7.78
N ILE A 64 -3.69 1.28 6.58
CA ILE A 64 -2.26 1.50 6.33
C ILE A 64 -1.91 2.98 6.18
N ASP A 65 -2.80 3.81 5.61
CA ASP A 65 -2.55 5.26 5.44
C ASP A 65 -2.95 6.08 6.68
N GLY A 66 -3.67 5.49 7.64
CA GLY A 66 -4.10 6.14 8.87
C GLY A 66 -5.44 6.86 8.80
N SER A 67 -6.12 6.88 7.65
CA SER A 67 -7.45 7.49 7.53
C SER A 67 -8.53 6.71 8.30
N CYS A 68 -8.30 5.45 8.66
CA CYS A 68 -9.15 4.66 9.55
C CYS A 68 -8.54 4.58 10.96
N GLU A 69 -8.78 5.63 11.76
CA GLU A 69 -8.26 5.73 13.13
C GLU A 69 -8.86 4.68 14.07
N CYS A 70 -8.05 4.23 15.04
CA CYS A 70 -8.48 3.28 16.05
C CYS A 70 -9.53 3.92 16.97
N PRO A 71 -10.76 3.37 17.05
CA PRO A 71 -11.79 3.87 17.96
C PRO A 71 -11.42 3.65 19.43
N ALA A 72 -12.00 4.46 20.32
CA ALA A 72 -11.80 4.30 21.76
C ALA A 72 -12.24 2.91 22.25
N VAL A 73 -11.47 2.33 23.17
CA VAL A 73 -11.58 0.93 23.65
C VAL A 73 -12.97 0.57 24.20
N ASN A 74 -13.68 1.56 24.72
CA ASN A 74 -15.03 1.44 25.27
C ASN A 74 -16.15 1.43 24.22
N THR A 75 -15.82 1.54 22.93
CA THR A 75 -16.81 1.54 21.84
C THR A 75 -16.95 0.15 21.22
N PRO A 76 -18.17 -0.23 20.78
CA PRO A 76 -18.38 -1.50 20.08
C PRO A 76 -17.69 -1.54 18.70
N LEU A 77 -17.25 -0.39 18.17
CA LEU A 77 -16.46 -0.28 16.94
C LEU A 77 -15.00 -0.70 17.14
N HIS A 78 -14.47 -0.65 18.36
CA HIS A 78 -13.08 -1.00 18.65
C HIS A 78 -12.77 -2.46 18.29
N SER A 79 -13.65 -3.40 18.66
CA SER A 79 -13.46 -4.82 18.34
C SER A 79 -13.56 -5.10 16.84
N LEU A 80 -14.40 -4.36 16.12
CA LEU A 80 -14.48 -4.45 14.66
C LEU A 80 -13.23 -3.90 13.99
N TRP A 81 -12.72 -2.76 14.46
CA TRP A 81 -11.46 -2.20 13.99
C TRP A 81 -10.31 -3.17 14.25
N GLN A 82 -10.20 -3.74 15.45
CA GLN A 82 -9.17 -4.72 15.79
C GLN A 82 -9.19 -5.93 14.85
N ARG A 83 -10.38 -6.46 14.54
CA ARG A 83 -10.54 -7.59 13.61
C ARG A 83 -10.05 -7.25 12.20
N ASN A 84 -10.41 -6.08 11.68
CA ASN A 84 -9.96 -5.63 10.37
C ASN A 84 -8.45 -5.34 10.35
N ASN A 85 -7.92 -4.71 11.39
CA ASN A 85 -6.48 -4.48 11.54
C ASN A 85 -5.70 -5.81 11.56
N ALA A 86 -6.15 -6.80 12.31
CA ALA A 86 -5.53 -8.14 12.34
C ALA A 86 -5.57 -8.84 10.97
N MET A 87 -6.65 -8.65 10.21
CA MET A 87 -6.79 -9.18 8.86
C MET A 87 -5.79 -8.53 7.88
N VAL A 88 -5.68 -7.20 7.91
CA VAL A 88 -4.71 -6.47 7.08
C VAL A 88 -3.28 -6.83 7.47
N LEU A 89 -2.98 -6.94 8.78
CA LEU A 89 -1.69 -7.43 9.27
C LEU A 89 -1.37 -8.82 8.72
N SER A 90 -2.31 -9.77 8.81
CA SER A 90 -2.10 -11.12 8.27
C SER A 90 -1.80 -11.09 6.77
N TRP A 91 -2.54 -10.28 6.00
CA TRP A 91 -2.29 -10.14 4.58
C TRP A 91 -0.93 -9.55 4.25
N LEU A 92 -0.52 -8.51 4.99
CA LEU A 92 0.82 -7.92 4.85
C LEU A 92 1.87 -8.97 5.18
N LEU A 93 1.82 -9.60 6.35
CA LEU A 93 2.79 -10.63 6.77
C LEU A 93 2.89 -11.80 5.78
N ASN A 94 1.76 -12.25 5.22
CA ASN A 94 1.73 -13.33 4.24
C ASN A 94 2.29 -12.92 2.86
N SER A 95 2.37 -11.62 2.58
CA SER A 95 2.96 -11.08 1.34
C SER A 95 4.45 -10.79 1.45
N LEU A 96 5.08 -11.06 2.61
CA LEU A 96 6.50 -10.82 2.86
C LEU A 96 7.28 -12.14 2.83
N SER A 97 8.53 -12.06 2.37
CA SER A 97 9.50 -13.15 2.53
C SER A 97 9.76 -13.43 4.00
N GLU A 98 10.18 -14.66 4.32
CA GLU A 98 10.35 -15.11 5.71
C GLU A 98 11.26 -14.20 6.53
N ASN A 99 12.38 -13.75 5.96
CA ASN A 99 13.33 -12.86 6.63
C ASN A 99 12.69 -11.52 7.02
N ILE A 100 11.99 -10.88 6.07
CA ILE A 100 11.35 -9.59 6.31
C ILE A 100 10.19 -9.75 7.28
N ARG A 101 9.34 -10.76 7.08
CA ARG A 101 8.21 -11.10 7.93
C ARG A 101 8.63 -11.27 9.39
N ASN A 102 9.68 -12.04 9.65
CA ASN A 102 10.17 -12.29 11.01
C ASN A 102 10.67 -11.00 11.69
N SER A 103 11.16 -10.03 10.92
CA SER A 103 11.61 -8.73 11.44
C SER A 103 10.48 -7.76 11.80
N VAL A 104 9.26 -8.00 11.31
CA VAL A 104 8.09 -7.12 11.48
C VAL A 104 6.91 -7.83 12.15
N LEU A 105 7.09 -9.05 12.64
CA LEU A 105 6.02 -9.91 13.16
C LEU A 105 5.29 -9.31 14.37
N TYR A 106 5.99 -8.51 15.19
CA TYR A 106 5.50 -8.02 16.47
C TYR A 106 4.85 -6.63 16.41
N PHE A 107 4.54 -6.10 15.22
CA PHE A 107 3.79 -4.84 15.12
C PHE A 107 2.31 -5.06 15.45
N ASP A 108 1.77 -4.21 16.32
CA ASP A 108 0.37 -4.28 16.76
C ASP A 108 -0.63 -3.75 15.73
N THR A 109 -0.19 -2.87 14.82
CA THR A 109 -1.05 -2.25 13.81
C THR A 109 -0.48 -2.39 12.40
N ALA A 110 -1.37 -2.55 11.43
CA ALA A 110 -1.03 -2.58 10.02
C ALA A 110 -0.32 -1.30 9.59
N GLN A 111 -0.75 -0.15 10.12
CA GLN A 111 -0.12 1.15 9.90
C GLN A 111 1.32 1.19 10.40
N ALA A 112 1.60 0.70 11.61
CA ALA A 112 2.96 0.71 12.16
C ALA A 112 3.90 -0.19 11.33
N LEU A 113 3.44 -1.38 10.97
CA LEU A 113 4.17 -2.29 10.07
C LEU A 113 4.42 -1.62 8.71
N TRP A 114 3.40 -1.00 8.12
CA TRP A 114 3.51 -0.32 6.83
C TRP A 114 4.55 0.80 6.85
N ASN A 115 4.51 1.67 7.86
CA ASN A 115 5.44 2.78 8.02
C ASN A 115 6.89 2.30 8.19
N ASP A 116 7.10 1.20 8.92
CA ASP A 116 8.43 0.61 9.08
C ASP A 116 8.98 0.08 7.74
N LEU A 117 8.15 -0.64 6.96
CA LEU A 117 8.54 -1.09 5.63
C LEU A 117 8.86 0.08 4.69
N GLU A 118 8.03 1.12 4.70
CA GLU A 118 8.24 2.32 3.89
C GLU A 118 9.52 3.07 4.29
N SER A 119 9.83 3.16 5.59
CA SER A 119 11.08 3.75 6.08
C SER A 119 12.32 2.94 5.68
N ARG A 120 12.23 1.60 5.63
CA ARG A 120 13.38 0.74 5.33
C ARG A 120 13.63 0.61 3.82
N PHE A 121 12.57 0.49 3.04
CA PHE A 121 12.66 0.10 1.62
C PHE A 121 12.15 1.17 0.66
N GLY A 122 11.47 2.22 1.13
CA GLY A 122 10.95 3.30 0.27
C GLY A 122 12.02 4.14 -0.44
N GLN A 123 13.27 4.08 0.02
CA GLN A 123 14.38 4.82 -0.59
C GLN A 123 15.30 3.97 -1.48
N SER A 124 15.16 2.64 -1.51
CA SER A 124 16.08 1.77 -2.26
C SER A 124 15.99 1.99 -3.77
N ASN A 125 14.78 2.17 -4.30
CA ASN A 125 14.57 2.26 -5.75
C ASN A 125 15.08 3.60 -6.32
N GLN A 126 15.17 4.67 -5.52
CA GLN A 126 15.84 5.91 -5.94
C GLN A 126 17.35 5.67 -6.16
N LYS A 127 17.99 4.86 -5.32
CA LYS A 127 19.40 4.50 -5.49
C LYS A 127 19.60 3.57 -6.67
N ASP A 128 18.74 2.56 -6.83
CA ASP A 128 18.83 1.61 -7.95
C ASP A 128 18.65 2.32 -9.29
N PHE A 129 17.77 3.32 -9.36
CA PHE A 129 17.62 4.21 -10.51
C PHE A 129 18.87 5.07 -10.76
N LEU A 130 19.43 5.71 -9.73
CA LEU A 130 20.61 6.56 -9.84
C LEU A 130 21.89 5.79 -10.19
N CYS A 131 21.94 4.49 -9.93
CA CYS A 131 23.09 3.62 -10.18
C CYS A 131 22.88 2.64 -11.34
N LEU A 132 21.78 2.76 -12.10
CA LEU A 132 21.52 1.91 -13.26
C LEU A 132 22.55 2.20 -14.37
N THR A 133 23.31 1.19 -14.77
CA THR A 133 24.23 1.23 -15.91
C THR A 133 23.88 0.09 -16.88
N GLN A 134 24.16 0.25 -18.18
CA GLN A 134 23.87 -0.78 -19.18
C GLN A 134 24.59 -2.10 -18.85
N GLY A 135 25.88 -2.04 -18.48
CA GLY A 135 26.68 -3.22 -18.17
C GLY A 135 26.69 -4.24 -19.32
N ASP A 136 26.41 -5.51 -18.99
CA ASP A 136 26.32 -6.62 -19.96
C ASP A 136 24.92 -6.78 -20.59
N LEU A 137 23.95 -5.93 -20.25
CA LEU A 137 22.59 -6.02 -20.80
C LEU A 137 22.56 -5.53 -22.25
N ASP A 138 21.75 -6.20 -23.07
CA ASP A 138 21.41 -5.65 -24.38
C ASP A 138 20.57 -4.38 -24.25
N ILE A 139 20.60 -3.55 -25.28
CA ILE A 139 19.95 -2.23 -25.30
C ILE A 139 18.46 -2.32 -24.99
N ALA A 140 17.76 -3.36 -25.47
CA ALA A 140 16.33 -3.50 -25.25
C ALA A 140 16.05 -3.86 -23.78
N SER A 141 16.79 -4.81 -23.21
CA SER A 141 16.67 -5.18 -21.79
C SER A 141 17.00 -4.01 -20.86
N TYR A 142 18.06 -3.25 -21.16
CA TYR A 142 18.42 -2.05 -20.41
C TYR A 142 17.34 -0.97 -20.50
N TYR A 143 16.84 -0.68 -21.71
CA TYR A 143 15.78 0.31 -21.93
C TYR A 143 14.47 -0.07 -21.22
N THR A 144 14.07 -1.35 -21.26
CA THR A 144 12.88 -1.82 -20.55
C THR A 144 13.04 -1.66 -19.04
N LYS A 145 14.21 -2.00 -18.48
CA LYS A 145 14.46 -1.86 -17.04
C LYS A 145 14.52 -0.40 -16.61
N ALA A 146 15.14 0.47 -17.41
CA ALA A 146 15.15 1.91 -17.18
C ALA A 146 13.74 2.50 -17.18
N ASN A 147 12.91 2.15 -18.18
CA ASN A 147 11.52 2.61 -18.24
C ASN A 147 10.68 2.12 -17.08
N GLN A 148 10.86 0.86 -16.66
CA GLN A 148 10.17 0.34 -15.49
C GLN A 148 10.47 1.18 -14.24
N LEU A 149 11.75 1.47 -13.96
CA LEU A 149 12.14 2.30 -12.82
C LEU A 149 11.62 3.73 -12.95
N TRP A 150 11.58 4.29 -14.16
CA TRP A 150 10.99 5.60 -14.43
C TRP A 150 9.48 5.65 -14.15
N ASP A 151 8.74 4.65 -14.59
CA ASP A 151 7.31 4.55 -14.34
C ASP A 151 7.03 4.38 -12.83
N GLU A 152 7.84 3.58 -12.13
CA GLU A 152 7.78 3.42 -10.67
C GLU A 152 8.06 4.76 -9.95
N PHE A 153 9.13 5.46 -10.32
CA PHE A 153 9.48 6.76 -9.73
C PHE A 153 8.39 7.82 -9.97
N THR A 154 7.80 7.83 -11.16
CA THR A 154 6.74 8.77 -11.53
C THR A 154 5.44 8.46 -10.79
N ALA A 155 5.13 7.19 -10.58
CA ALA A 155 3.94 6.76 -9.84
C ALA A 155 4.02 7.10 -8.34
N VAL A 156 5.21 7.05 -7.73
CA VAL A 156 5.42 7.35 -6.31
C VAL A 156 5.47 8.86 -6.04
N ASN A 157 6.25 9.60 -6.83
CA ASN A 157 6.46 11.02 -6.57
C ASN A 157 5.37 11.90 -7.17
N GLY A 158 4.65 11.40 -8.19
CA GLY A 158 3.72 12.17 -8.99
C GLY A 158 4.43 13.29 -9.75
N ILE A 159 4.07 13.50 -11.01
CA ILE A 159 4.48 14.75 -11.67
C ILE A 159 3.61 15.84 -11.04
N PRO A 160 4.18 16.92 -10.48
CA PRO A 160 3.37 18.03 -10.00
C PRO A 160 2.57 18.61 -11.17
N LEU A 161 1.25 18.44 -11.14
CA LEU A 161 0.34 18.94 -12.17
C LEU A 161 -0.31 20.24 -11.70
N CYS A 162 -0.39 21.23 -12.57
CA CYS A 162 -1.31 22.36 -12.40
C CYS A 162 -2.74 21.80 -12.43
N ASN A 163 -3.44 21.90 -11.31
CA ASN A 163 -4.86 21.59 -11.11
C ASN A 163 -5.77 22.78 -11.47
N CYS A 164 -5.25 23.64 -12.31
CA CYS A 164 -5.83 24.89 -12.75
C CYS A 164 -6.87 24.58 -13.83
N ALA A 165 -8.16 24.56 -13.48
CA ALA A 165 -9.24 24.12 -14.37
C ALA A 165 -9.33 24.88 -15.72
N LYS A 166 -8.67 26.03 -15.85
CA LYS A 166 -8.61 26.88 -17.06
C LYS A 166 -7.25 27.59 -17.26
N CYS A 167 -6.09 26.99 -16.94
CA CYS A 167 -4.82 27.65 -17.29
C CYS A 167 -4.45 27.42 -18.76
N GLU A 168 -3.96 28.46 -19.44
CA GLU A 168 -3.24 28.37 -20.72
C GLU A 168 -1.72 28.20 -20.53
N CYS A 169 -1.29 27.94 -19.29
CA CYS A 169 0.10 27.98 -18.88
C CYS A 169 0.98 26.89 -19.51
N GLN A 170 0.38 25.85 -20.11
CA GLN A 170 1.05 24.70 -20.73
C GLN A 170 2.11 24.03 -19.84
N ILE A 171 2.08 24.28 -18.53
CA ILE A 171 3.11 23.84 -17.58
C ILE A 171 3.14 22.31 -17.52
N ASN A 172 1.97 21.66 -17.50
CA ASN A 172 1.90 20.19 -17.50
C ASN A 172 2.62 19.63 -18.74
N ALA A 173 2.35 20.17 -19.94
CA ALA A 173 3.01 19.73 -21.17
C ALA A 173 4.54 19.95 -21.15
N LYS A 174 5.00 21.09 -20.61
CA LYS A 174 6.43 21.38 -20.45
C LYS A 174 7.10 20.47 -19.42
N LEU A 175 6.43 20.16 -18.31
CA LEU A 175 6.93 19.24 -17.28
C LEU A 175 7.02 17.80 -17.81
N PHE A 176 6.04 17.35 -18.61
CA PHE A 176 6.11 16.07 -19.31
C PHE A 176 7.29 16.04 -20.29
N ALA A 177 7.47 17.08 -21.12
CA ALA A 177 8.59 17.15 -22.06
C ALA A 177 9.96 17.15 -21.36
N TYR A 178 10.09 17.91 -20.26
CA TYR A 178 11.30 17.93 -19.43
C TYR A 178 11.58 16.56 -18.80
N SER A 179 10.55 15.87 -18.32
CA SER A 179 10.66 14.50 -17.80
C SER A 179 11.21 13.53 -18.86
N GLU A 180 10.68 13.56 -20.08
CA GLU A 180 11.17 12.71 -21.17
C GLU A 180 12.61 13.04 -21.58
N GLU A 181 13.01 14.31 -21.52
CA GLU A 181 14.41 14.72 -21.75
C GLU A 181 15.34 14.18 -20.64
N GLN A 182 14.92 14.21 -19.38
CA GLN A 182 15.68 13.59 -18.28
C GLN A 182 15.80 12.07 -18.45
N LYS A 183 14.75 11.39 -18.93
CA LYS A 183 14.81 9.95 -19.29
C LYS A 183 15.88 9.68 -20.33
N LEU A 184 15.92 10.51 -21.37
CA LEU A 184 16.90 10.39 -22.44
C LEU A 184 18.32 10.66 -21.94
N ILE A 185 18.54 11.71 -21.15
CA ILE A 185 19.85 12.03 -20.57
C ILE A 185 20.34 10.88 -19.70
N GLN A 186 19.51 10.37 -18.79
CA GLN A 186 19.86 9.24 -17.93
C GLN A 186 20.19 7.98 -18.74
N PHE A 187 19.39 7.68 -19.78
CA PHE A 187 19.65 6.56 -20.68
C PHE A 187 20.99 6.68 -21.41
N LEU A 188 21.37 7.90 -21.81
CA LEU A 188 22.64 8.17 -22.50
C LEU A 188 23.85 8.23 -21.56
N MET A 189 23.65 8.41 -20.25
CA MET A 189 24.73 8.47 -19.25
C MET A 189 25.16 7.10 -18.73
N GLY A 190 24.33 6.05 -18.87
CA GLY A 190 24.54 4.71 -18.30
C GLY A 190 24.87 3.64 -19.31
#